data_AF-A0A2W2CVW3-F1
#
_entry.id   AF-A0A2W2CVW3-F1
#
_cell.length_a   1.000
_cell.length_b   1.000
_cell.length_c   1.000
_cell.angle_alpha   90.00
_cell.angle_beta   90.00
_cell.angle_gamma   90.00
#
_symmetry.space_group_name_H-M   'P 1'
#
loop_
_entity.id
_entity.type
_entity.pdbx_description
1 polymer ?
#
loop_
_entity_poly.entity_id
_entity_poly.type
_entity_poly.pdbx_seq_one_letter_code
_entity_poly.pdbx_strand_id
1 'polypeptide(L)'
;MRAWRVSDVMTRDVATVTEVTPYRRIVDVLAERRVSAVPVVDDFGHARGVVSEADLLHKVEWMGEAHERRIFERPGRRRARRKGAAGIARDLMTSPAVTTFPHTSLVAAARLMDREQVKRLPVVDDLGRVVGIVTRGDLLRVHLRSDADIRDDVVQEVLRRVLAVRDGTVRVEVYDGVVTMAGKLDRRSAVDVAGRLAARVSGVVDVVNELDHDFDDTELPGFPSFPVSPTRAA
;
A
#
# COMPACT_ATOMS: atom_id res chain seq x y z
N MET A 1 -6.64 -9.34 15.19
CA MET A 1 -5.62 -8.56 14.48
C MET A 1 -6.27 -7.36 13.80
N ARG A 2 -5.84 -6.14 14.12
CA ARG A 2 -6.29 -4.94 13.41
C ARG A 2 -5.73 -4.96 11.99
N ALA A 3 -6.60 -5.01 10.99
CA ALA A 3 -6.20 -4.93 9.59
C ALA A 3 -6.00 -3.46 9.19
N TRP A 4 -4.78 -3.11 8.77
CA TRP A 4 -4.46 -1.76 8.30
C TRP A 4 -5.12 -1.47 6.95
N ARG A 5 -5.68 -0.27 6.85
CA ARG A 5 -6.38 0.22 5.66
C ARG A 5 -5.68 1.46 5.12
N VAL A 6 -5.93 1.76 3.85
CA VAL A 6 -5.42 2.97 3.19
C VAL A 6 -5.72 4.23 4.00
N SER A 7 -6.91 4.33 4.62
CA SER A 7 -7.30 5.46 5.47
C SER A 7 -6.41 5.72 6.68
N ASP A 8 -5.68 4.70 7.15
CA ASP A 8 -4.77 4.81 8.29
C ASP A 8 -3.43 5.48 7.91
N VAL A 9 -3.05 5.46 6.62
CA VAL A 9 -1.75 5.96 6.15
C VAL A 9 -1.82 7.03 5.06
N MET A 10 -2.99 7.21 4.42
CA MET A 10 -3.14 8.16 3.32
C MET A 10 -2.94 9.61 3.76
N THR A 11 -2.40 10.43 2.87
CA THR A 11 -2.39 11.88 3.02
C THR A 11 -3.74 12.45 2.63
N ARG A 12 -4.37 13.23 3.51
CA ARG A 12 -5.71 13.82 3.30
C ARG A 12 -5.68 15.22 2.67
N ASP A 13 -4.64 15.99 2.93
CA ASP A 13 -4.42 17.29 2.27
C ASP A 13 -3.81 17.04 0.88
N VAL A 14 -4.66 16.84 -0.11
CA VAL A 14 -4.25 16.51 -1.47
C VAL A 14 -4.30 17.75 -2.33
N ALA A 15 -3.15 18.15 -2.85
CA ALA A 15 -3.09 19.13 -3.93
C ALA A 15 -3.59 18.49 -5.24
N THR A 16 -4.60 19.08 -5.85
CA THR A 16 -5.17 18.64 -7.13
C THR A 16 -5.06 19.73 -8.19
N VAL A 17 -5.13 19.34 -9.45
CA VAL A 17 -5.18 20.23 -10.61
C VAL A 17 -6.34 19.83 -11.52
N THR A 18 -6.81 20.73 -12.38
CA THR A 18 -7.84 20.41 -13.39
C THR A 18 -7.22 19.99 -14.72
N GLU A 19 -7.99 19.33 -15.59
CA GLU A 19 -7.57 18.90 -16.93
C GLU A 19 -6.96 20.03 -17.78
N VAL A 20 -7.44 21.27 -17.60
CA VAL A 20 -6.98 22.45 -18.33
C VAL A 20 -5.83 23.19 -17.66
N THR A 21 -5.32 22.67 -16.53
CA THR A 21 -4.23 23.33 -15.78
C THR A 21 -2.95 23.38 -16.62
N PRO A 22 -2.33 24.56 -16.83
CA PRO A 22 -1.12 24.67 -17.64
C PRO A 22 0.09 24.00 -17.00
N TYR A 23 1.00 23.44 -17.81
CA TYR A 23 2.26 22.82 -17.37
C TYR A 23 2.98 23.58 -16.25
N ARG A 24 3.20 24.90 -16.44
CA ARG A 24 3.91 25.72 -15.44
C ARG A 24 3.21 25.70 -14.09
N ARG A 25 1.87 25.77 -14.08
CA ARG A 25 1.10 25.76 -12.84
C ARG A 25 1.17 24.40 -12.16
N ILE A 26 1.23 23.30 -12.93
CA ILE A 26 1.46 21.96 -12.38
C ILE A 26 2.83 21.92 -11.68
N VAL A 27 3.89 22.39 -12.34
CA VAL A 27 5.24 22.47 -11.74
C VAL A 27 5.23 23.31 -10.47
N ASP A 28 4.58 24.49 -10.50
CA ASP A 28 4.46 25.36 -9.33
C ASP A 28 3.79 24.61 -8.17
N VAL A 29 2.69 23.89 -8.42
CA VAL A 29 1.97 23.11 -7.40
C VAL A 29 2.85 22.00 -6.81
N LEU A 30 3.56 21.23 -7.66
CA LEU A 30 4.47 20.16 -7.19
C LEU A 30 5.56 20.72 -6.28
N ALA A 31 6.18 21.85 -6.67
CA ALA A 31 7.23 22.50 -5.91
C ALA A 31 6.72 23.14 -4.60
N GLU A 32 5.64 23.91 -4.66
CA GLU A 32 5.04 24.59 -3.50
C GLU A 32 4.59 23.58 -2.44
N ARG A 33 4.01 22.45 -2.88
CA ARG A 33 3.48 21.40 -1.98
C ARG A 33 4.52 20.35 -1.63
N ARG A 34 5.72 20.40 -2.23
CA ARG A 34 6.81 19.41 -2.05
C ARG A 34 6.32 17.99 -2.32
N VAL A 35 5.53 17.81 -3.38
CA VAL A 35 5.00 16.51 -3.81
C VAL A 35 5.47 16.20 -5.22
N SER A 36 5.69 14.91 -5.49
CA SER A 36 6.22 14.43 -6.79
C SER A 36 5.14 14.10 -7.83
N ALA A 37 3.86 14.28 -7.47
CA ALA A 37 2.72 14.20 -8.37
C ALA A 37 1.45 14.76 -7.76
N VAL A 38 0.49 15.05 -8.64
CA VAL A 38 -0.83 15.58 -8.31
C VAL A 38 -1.92 14.83 -9.08
N PRO A 39 -3.05 14.49 -8.44
CA PRO A 39 -4.24 14.04 -9.15
C PRO A 39 -4.82 15.15 -10.03
N VAL A 40 -5.24 14.77 -11.24
CA VAL A 40 -6.04 15.61 -12.13
C VAL A 40 -7.50 15.29 -11.89
N VAL A 41 -8.30 16.30 -11.58
CA VAL A 41 -9.72 16.16 -11.27
C VAL A 41 -10.62 16.94 -12.23
N ASP A 42 -11.88 16.52 -12.35
CA ASP A 42 -12.92 17.32 -12.99
C ASP A 42 -13.49 18.39 -12.03
N ASP A 43 -14.49 19.14 -12.49
CA ASP A 43 -15.14 20.21 -11.71
C ASP A 43 -15.91 19.69 -10.48
N PHE A 44 -16.20 18.39 -10.43
CA PHE A 44 -16.87 17.72 -9.31
C PHE A 44 -15.87 17.05 -8.34
N GLY A 45 -14.57 17.12 -8.64
CA GLY A 45 -13.50 16.53 -7.85
C GLY A 45 -13.23 15.05 -8.15
N HIS A 46 -13.81 14.48 -9.22
CA HIS A 46 -13.55 13.10 -9.60
C HIS A 46 -12.17 12.94 -10.21
N ALA A 47 -11.48 11.85 -9.88
CA ALA A 47 -10.15 11.57 -10.43
C ALA A 47 -10.22 11.23 -11.93
N ARG A 48 -9.59 12.05 -12.76
CA ARG A 48 -9.49 11.86 -14.23
C ARG A 48 -8.14 11.27 -14.63
N GLY A 49 -7.07 11.68 -13.97
CA GLY A 49 -5.72 11.18 -14.22
C GLY A 49 -4.75 11.56 -13.10
N VAL A 50 -3.47 11.28 -13.31
CA VAL A 50 -2.38 11.70 -12.43
C VAL A 50 -1.26 12.28 -13.27
N VAL A 51 -0.70 13.42 -12.84
CA VAL A 51 0.52 13.99 -13.44
C VAL A 51 1.63 13.93 -12.41
N SER A 52 2.77 13.35 -12.80
CA SER A 52 3.96 13.22 -11.97
C SER A 52 5.16 13.92 -12.57
N GLU A 53 6.20 14.13 -11.77
CA GLU A 53 7.48 14.67 -12.25
C GLU A 53 8.04 13.87 -13.43
N ALA A 54 7.87 12.55 -13.46
CA ALA A 54 8.31 11.70 -14.57
C ALA A 54 7.58 12.05 -15.88
N ASP A 55 6.27 12.29 -15.81
CA ASP A 55 5.47 12.69 -16.97
C ASP A 55 5.87 14.08 -17.48
N LEU A 56 6.25 14.98 -16.57
CA LEU A 56 6.71 16.33 -16.90
C LEU A 56 8.12 16.34 -17.51
N LEU A 57 9.01 15.43 -17.09
CA LEU A 57 10.38 15.31 -17.59
C LEU A 57 10.41 14.75 -19.02
N HIS A 58 9.60 13.73 -19.32
CA HIS A 58 9.51 13.17 -20.68
C HIS A 58 9.14 14.21 -21.75
N LYS A 59 8.35 15.22 -21.38
CA LYS A 59 8.04 16.33 -22.29
C LYS A 59 9.22 17.28 -22.53
N VAL A 60 10.09 17.48 -21.54
CA VAL A 60 11.28 18.34 -21.72
C VAL A 60 12.22 17.70 -22.73
N GLU A 61 12.35 16.37 -22.71
CA GLU A 61 13.14 15.59 -23.67
C GLU A 61 12.62 15.78 -25.11
N TRP A 62 11.30 15.64 -25.32
CA TRP A 62 10.68 15.80 -26.65
C TRP A 62 10.67 17.25 -27.18
N MET A 63 10.66 18.25 -26.29
CA MET A 63 10.77 19.66 -26.67
C MET A 63 12.19 20.03 -27.14
N GLY A 64 13.22 19.25 -26.76
CA GLY A 64 14.60 19.40 -27.22
C GLY A 64 14.78 19.03 -28.70
N GLU A 65 14.03 18.05 -29.20
CA GLU A 65 14.13 17.55 -30.59
C GLU A 65 13.31 18.39 -31.60
N ALA A 66 12.25 19.07 -31.16
CA ALA A 66 11.33 19.81 -32.04
C ALA A 66 11.81 21.23 -32.44
N HIS A 67 12.95 21.71 -31.94
CA HIS A 67 13.37 23.11 -32.10
C HIS A 67 13.98 23.47 -33.47
N GLU A 68 14.16 22.52 -34.40
CA GLU A 68 14.84 22.80 -35.69
C GLU A 68 13.95 23.42 -36.79
N ARG A 69 12.65 23.65 -36.60
CA ARG A 69 11.79 24.17 -37.70
C ARG A 69 10.89 25.35 -37.33
N ARG A 70 11.35 26.58 -37.62
CA ARG A 70 10.72 27.59 -38.54
C ARG A 70 11.02 29.06 -38.15
N ILE A 71 11.57 29.79 -39.12
CA ILE A 71 12.27 31.09 -38.98
C ILE A 71 11.36 32.34 -39.15
N PHE A 72 10.06 32.24 -39.44
CA PHE A 72 9.24 33.44 -39.74
C PHE A 72 7.83 33.45 -39.11
N GLU A 73 7.64 34.17 -37.99
CA GLU A 73 6.29 34.56 -37.49
C GLU A 73 6.31 35.87 -36.66
N ARG A 74 5.27 36.70 -36.86
CA ARG A 74 5.07 38.09 -36.37
C ARG A 74 5.03 38.28 -34.83
N PRO A 75 5.35 39.48 -34.28
CA PRO A 75 5.69 39.69 -32.86
C PRO A 75 4.56 39.49 -31.84
N GLY A 76 3.29 39.66 -32.24
CA GLY A 76 2.14 39.63 -31.32
C GLY A 76 1.54 38.24 -31.03
N ARG A 77 1.65 37.28 -31.97
CA ARG A 77 1.12 35.92 -31.78
C ARG A 77 2.10 34.97 -31.08
N ARG A 78 3.39 35.30 -31.01
CA ARG A 78 4.41 34.53 -30.29
C ARG A 78 4.14 34.44 -28.79
N ARG A 79 3.59 35.48 -28.16
CA ARG A 79 3.38 35.50 -26.70
C ARG A 79 2.17 34.65 -26.26
N ALA A 80 1.13 34.61 -27.08
CA ALA A 80 -0.04 33.75 -26.88
C ALA A 80 0.25 32.28 -27.27
N ARG A 81 0.97 32.04 -28.38
CA ARG A 81 1.41 30.69 -28.78
C ARG A 81 2.49 30.10 -27.88
N ARG A 82 3.42 30.90 -27.34
CA ARG A 82 4.36 30.44 -26.30
C ARG A 82 3.67 30.07 -24.99
N LYS A 83 2.53 30.67 -24.67
CA LYS A 83 1.73 30.30 -23.48
C LYS A 83 0.85 29.07 -23.71
N GLY A 84 0.40 28.82 -24.95
CA GLY A 84 -0.47 27.69 -25.32
C GLY A 84 0.24 26.47 -25.92
N ALA A 85 1.54 26.54 -26.23
CA ALA A 85 2.35 25.39 -26.69
C ALA A 85 2.94 24.55 -25.54
N ALA A 86 2.77 24.99 -24.30
CA ALA A 86 3.16 24.23 -23.12
C ALA A 86 1.94 23.42 -22.63
N GLY A 87 1.77 22.22 -23.20
CA GLY A 87 0.68 21.25 -22.96
C GLY A 87 0.13 21.22 -21.52
N ILE A 88 -1.19 21.18 -21.43
CA ILE A 88 -2.01 21.20 -20.21
C ILE A 88 -2.03 19.84 -19.53
N ALA A 89 -2.55 19.76 -18.29
CA ALA A 89 -2.58 18.54 -17.49
C ALA A 89 -3.17 17.33 -18.24
N ARG A 90 -4.28 17.53 -18.98
CA ARG A 90 -4.92 16.46 -19.76
C ARG A 90 -3.99 15.80 -20.77
N ASP A 91 -3.08 16.56 -21.37
CA ASP A 91 -2.16 16.06 -22.40
C ASP A 91 -0.88 15.47 -21.77
N LEU A 92 -0.73 15.58 -20.44
CA LEU A 92 0.44 15.13 -19.67
C LEU A 92 0.12 14.01 -18.70
N MET A 93 -1.15 13.81 -18.36
CA MET A 93 -1.55 12.88 -17.33
C MET A 93 -1.53 11.45 -17.84
N THR A 94 -1.20 10.53 -16.93
CA THR A 94 -1.61 9.13 -17.11
C THR A 94 -3.11 9.04 -16.82
N SER A 95 -3.86 8.47 -17.77
CA SER A 95 -5.32 8.37 -17.74
C SER A 95 -5.76 7.00 -18.28
N PRO A 96 -6.79 6.37 -17.70
CA PRO A 96 -7.56 6.83 -16.53
C PRO A 96 -6.73 6.75 -15.24
N ALA A 97 -7.11 7.55 -14.22
CA ALA A 97 -6.51 7.43 -12.90
C ALA A 97 -6.76 6.04 -12.31
N VAL A 98 -5.70 5.33 -11.95
CA VAL A 98 -5.78 4.13 -11.10
C VAL A 98 -6.02 4.58 -9.67
N THR A 99 -7.19 4.26 -9.11
CA THR A 99 -7.63 4.74 -7.79
C THR A 99 -7.84 3.61 -6.80
N THR A 100 -7.98 3.96 -5.52
CA THR A 100 -8.32 3.02 -4.43
C THR A 100 -9.30 3.65 -3.45
N PHE A 101 -9.79 2.88 -2.48
CA PHE A 101 -10.74 3.36 -1.48
C PHE A 101 -10.11 3.46 -0.10
N PRO A 102 -10.61 4.33 0.80
CA PRO A 102 -10.11 4.47 2.16
C PRO A 102 -10.11 3.14 2.93
N HIS A 103 -11.10 2.28 2.65
CA HIS A 103 -11.28 1.01 3.34
C HIS A 103 -10.45 -0.14 2.75
N THR A 104 -9.77 0.05 1.61
CA THR A 104 -8.93 -0.96 0.98
C THR A 104 -7.76 -1.34 1.89
N SER A 105 -7.39 -2.63 1.95
CA SER A 105 -6.23 -3.06 2.74
C SER A 105 -4.91 -2.59 2.11
N LEU A 106 -3.88 -2.38 2.93
CA LEU A 106 -2.57 -1.96 2.41
C LEU A 106 -1.97 -2.98 1.45
N VAL A 107 -2.15 -4.27 1.70
CA VAL A 107 -1.69 -5.36 0.81
C VAL A 107 -2.39 -5.27 -0.55
N ALA A 108 -3.71 -5.02 -0.57
CA ALA A 108 -4.44 -4.87 -1.82
C ALA A 108 -4.01 -3.61 -2.59
N ALA A 109 -3.78 -2.49 -1.89
CA ALA A 109 -3.25 -1.27 -2.48
C ALA A 109 -1.83 -1.47 -3.06
N ALA A 110 -0.95 -2.18 -2.34
CA ALA A 110 0.40 -2.50 -2.81
C ALA A 110 0.37 -3.36 -4.07
N ARG A 111 -0.46 -4.41 -4.09
CA ARG A 111 -0.67 -5.25 -5.27
C ARG A 111 -1.26 -4.48 -6.44
N LEU A 112 -2.14 -3.51 -6.18
CA LEU A 112 -2.66 -2.64 -7.23
C LEU A 112 -1.57 -1.73 -7.81
N MET A 113 -0.75 -1.11 -6.96
CA MET A 113 0.40 -0.30 -7.40
C MET A 113 1.39 -1.09 -8.23
N ASP A 114 1.67 -2.33 -7.84
CA ASP A 114 2.58 -3.22 -8.56
C ASP A 114 2.00 -3.65 -9.91
N ARG A 115 0.76 -4.16 -9.94
CA ARG A 115 0.13 -4.61 -11.19
C ARG A 115 -0.01 -3.48 -12.22
N GLU A 116 -0.42 -2.30 -11.77
CA GLU A 116 -0.64 -1.15 -12.65
C GLU A 116 0.64 -0.33 -12.87
N GLN A 117 1.78 -0.76 -12.29
CA GLN A 117 3.08 -0.08 -12.36
C GLN A 117 3.05 1.40 -11.92
N VAL A 118 2.12 1.76 -11.03
CA VAL A 118 2.00 3.11 -10.48
C VAL A 118 2.74 3.22 -9.13
N LYS A 119 3.22 4.42 -8.81
CA LYS A 119 3.93 4.70 -7.54
C LYS A 119 3.02 5.24 -6.44
N ARG A 120 1.79 5.56 -6.80
CA ARG A 120 0.82 6.25 -5.95
C ARG A 120 -0.60 6.04 -6.49
N LEU A 121 -1.57 6.11 -5.59
CA LEU A 121 -2.98 5.93 -5.87
C LEU A 121 -3.75 7.11 -5.27
N PRO A 122 -4.50 7.89 -6.06
CA PRO A 122 -5.55 8.74 -5.51
C PRO A 122 -6.57 7.85 -4.79
N VAL A 123 -6.94 8.27 -3.59
CA VAL A 123 -7.96 7.62 -2.77
C VAL A 123 -9.26 8.36 -3.00
N VAL A 124 -10.31 7.64 -3.36
CA VAL A 124 -11.61 8.22 -3.72
C VAL A 124 -12.73 7.78 -2.77
N ASP A 125 -13.74 8.63 -2.59
CA ASP A 125 -14.98 8.25 -1.91
C ASP A 125 -15.91 7.43 -2.83
N ASP A 126 -17.07 7.04 -2.32
CA ASP A 126 -18.07 6.25 -3.07
C ASP A 126 -18.66 7.01 -4.27
N LEU A 127 -18.50 8.34 -4.31
CA LEU A 127 -18.88 9.19 -5.43
C LEU A 127 -17.73 9.36 -6.44
N GLY A 128 -16.55 8.80 -6.18
CA GLY A 128 -15.37 8.90 -7.03
C GLY A 128 -14.53 10.16 -6.82
N ARG A 129 -14.83 10.96 -5.79
CA ARG A 129 -14.10 12.21 -5.51
C ARG A 129 -12.82 11.94 -4.74
N VAL A 130 -11.74 12.65 -5.08
CA VAL A 130 -10.46 12.49 -4.39
C VAL A 130 -10.57 12.96 -2.94
N VAL A 131 -10.35 12.05 -1.99
CA VAL A 131 -10.34 12.29 -0.53
C VAL A 131 -8.97 12.03 0.10
N GLY A 132 -8.02 11.53 -0.66
CA GLY A 132 -6.67 11.25 -0.19
C GLY A 132 -5.73 10.84 -1.31
N ILE A 133 -4.46 10.65 -0.97
CA ILE A 133 -3.47 10.01 -1.83
C ILE A 133 -2.58 9.11 -0.98
N VAL A 134 -2.22 7.95 -1.52
CA VAL A 134 -1.30 7.02 -0.88
C VAL A 134 -0.16 6.68 -1.83
N THR A 135 1.08 6.70 -1.32
CA THR A 135 2.30 6.37 -2.06
C THR A 135 2.87 5.02 -1.61
N ARG A 136 3.80 4.43 -2.38
CA ARG A 136 4.53 3.23 -1.94
C ARG A 136 5.21 3.41 -0.58
N GLY A 137 5.78 4.61 -0.33
CA GLY A 137 6.39 4.93 0.97
C GLY A 137 5.38 4.93 2.11
N ASP A 138 4.16 5.43 1.89
CA ASP A 138 3.09 5.40 2.89
C ASP A 138 2.65 3.97 3.21
N LEU A 139 2.58 3.10 2.19
CA LEU A 139 2.28 1.68 2.38
C LEU A 139 3.36 0.95 3.20
N LEU A 140 4.60 1.44 3.19
CA LEU A 140 5.69 0.89 3.99
C LEU A 140 5.73 1.45 5.42
N ARG A 141 5.02 2.55 5.73
CA ARG A 141 5.02 3.14 7.08
C ARG A 141 4.48 2.21 8.16
N VAL A 142 3.68 1.21 7.81
CA VAL A 142 3.26 0.18 8.78
C VAL A 142 4.38 -0.76 9.22
N HIS A 143 5.52 -0.74 8.52
CA HIS A 143 6.77 -1.39 8.96
C HIS A 143 7.64 -0.44 9.81
N LEU A 144 7.25 0.83 9.98
CA LEU A 144 7.86 1.75 10.96
C LEU A 144 7.19 1.67 12.33
N ARG A 145 6.42 0.59 12.58
CA ARG A 145 5.93 0.32 13.93
C ARG A 145 7.11 0.09 14.85
N SER A 146 7.02 0.59 16.07
CA SER A 146 8.04 0.25 17.05
C SER A 146 7.98 -1.26 17.31
N ASP A 147 9.14 -1.86 17.57
CA ASP A 147 9.21 -3.26 17.99
C ASP A 147 8.31 -3.53 19.22
N ALA A 148 8.12 -2.52 20.08
CA ALA A 148 7.18 -2.57 21.19
C ALA A 148 5.73 -2.75 20.74
N ASP A 149 5.28 -2.03 19.71
CA ASP A 149 3.92 -2.16 19.18
C ASP A 149 3.68 -3.54 18.54
N ILE A 150 4.68 -4.07 17.84
CA ILE A 150 4.63 -5.41 17.23
C ILE A 150 4.56 -6.46 18.34
N ARG A 151 5.42 -6.35 19.35
CA ARG A 151 5.45 -7.23 20.53
C ARG A 151 4.10 -7.25 21.23
N ASP A 152 3.54 -6.08 21.50
CA ASP A 152 2.26 -5.96 22.21
C ASP A 152 1.12 -6.61 21.40
N ASP A 153 1.07 -6.41 20.09
CA ASP A 153 0.09 -7.09 19.23
C ASP A 153 0.26 -8.62 19.25
N VAL A 154 1.49 -9.13 19.17
CA VAL A 154 1.74 -10.58 19.26
C VAL A 154 1.26 -11.13 20.61
N VAL A 155 1.58 -10.46 21.71
CA VAL A 155 1.17 -10.90 23.05
C VAL A 155 -0.35 -10.84 23.23
N GLN A 156 -0.98 -9.74 22.86
CA GLN A 156 -2.42 -9.56 23.09
C GLN A 156 -3.27 -10.36 22.10
N GLU A 157 -2.96 -10.31 20.80
CA GLU A 157 -3.82 -10.86 19.76
C GLU A 157 -3.53 -12.33 19.45
N VAL A 158 -2.28 -12.79 19.59
CA VAL A 158 -1.91 -14.19 19.31
C VAL A 158 -1.95 -15.00 20.59
N LEU A 159 -1.10 -14.66 21.57
CA LEU A 159 -0.91 -15.48 22.77
C LEU A 159 -2.13 -15.46 23.68
N ARG A 160 -2.61 -14.27 24.06
CA ARG A 160 -3.75 -14.13 24.98
C ARG A 160 -5.08 -14.44 24.31
N ARG A 161 -5.37 -13.83 23.15
CA ARG A 161 -6.70 -13.90 22.56
C ARG A 161 -6.98 -15.20 21.80
N VAL A 162 -6.03 -15.68 21.00
CA VAL A 162 -6.25 -16.86 20.15
C VAL A 162 -5.80 -18.14 20.84
N LEU A 163 -4.64 -18.13 21.49
CA LEU A 163 -4.07 -19.32 22.12
C LEU A 163 -4.39 -19.45 23.62
N ALA A 164 -4.98 -18.42 24.24
CA ALA A 164 -5.32 -18.38 25.67
C ALA A 164 -4.15 -18.76 26.61
N VAL A 165 -2.92 -18.40 26.21
CA VAL A 165 -1.70 -18.66 26.97
C VAL A 165 -1.64 -17.72 28.18
N ARG A 166 -1.22 -18.25 29.33
CA ARG A 166 -1.02 -17.46 30.56
C ARG A 166 0.15 -16.50 30.40
N ASP A 167 0.06 -15.36 31.06
CA ASP A 167 1.13 -14.37 31.08
C ASP A 167 2.42 -14.95 31.67
N GLY A 168 3.55 -14.65 31.04
CA GLY A 168 4.87 -15.08 31.49
C GLY A 168 5.29 -16.49 31.06
N THR A 169 4.39 -17.28 30.47
CA THR A 169 4.71 -18.61 29.91
C THR A 169 5.56 -18.53 28.63
N VAL A 170 5.33 -17.48 27.84
CA VAL A 170 6.07 -17.19 26.60
C VAL A 170 6.64 -15.79 26.68
N ARG A 171 7.96 -15.70 26.49
CA ARG A 171 8.68 -14.45 26.28
C ARG A 171 8.62 -14.09 24.80
N VAL A 172 8.27 -12.84 24.53
CA VAL A 172 8.26 -12.27 23.18
C VAL A 172 9.19 -11.08 23.16
N GLU A 173 10.19 -11.15 22.29
CA GLU A 173 11.13 -10.08 21.98
C GLU A 173 11.01 -9.73 20.51
N VAL A 174 11.16 -8.45 20.17
CA VAL A 174 11.10 -7.98 18.79
C VAL A 174 12.27 -7.03 18.57
N TYR A 175 13.00 -7.25 17.49
CA TYR A 175 14.11 -6.41 17.06
C TYR A 175 14.07 -6.26 15.54
N ASP A 176 13.99 -5.02 15.03
CA ASP A 176 13.86 -4.72 13.60
C ASP A 176 12.73 -5.53 12.92
N GLY A 177 11.60 -5.68 13.62
CA GLY A 177 10.44 -6.44 13.15
C GLY A 177 10.61 -7.96 13.13
N VAL A 178 11.74 -8.51 13.58
CA VAL A 178 11.92 -9.96 13.79
C VAL A 178 11.39 -10.33 15.16
N VAL A 179 10.40 -11.23 15.21
CA VAL A 179 9.77 -11.68 16.46
C VAL A 179 10.44 -12.96 16.92
N THR A 180 11.04 -12.93 18.11
CA THR A 180 11.54 -14.11 18.79
C THR A 180 10.56 -14.51 19.89
N MET A 181 10.05 -15.74 19.82
CA MET A 181 9.20 -16.33 20.87
C MET A 181 9.93 -17.48 21.53
N ALA A 182 10.14 -17.37 22.84
CA ALA A 182 10.82 -18.40 23.64
C ALA A 182 10.01 -18.72 24.89
N GLY A 183 9.94 -20.00 25.27
CA GLY A 183 9.11 -20.46 26.38
C GLY A 183 8.61 -21.88 26.13
N LYS A 184 7.62 -22.30 26.92
CA LYS A 184 7.07 -23.65 26.82
C LYS A 184 5.56 -23.62 26.73
N LEU A 185 4.98 -24.34 25.78
CA LEU A 185 3.53 -24.51 25.63
C LEU A 185 3.14 -25.97 25.93
N ASP A 186 1.87 -26.20 26.25
CA ASP A 186 1.42 -27.55 26.60
C ASP A 186 1.49 -28.52 25.40
N ARG A 187 1.30 -28.01 24.17
CA ARG A 187 1.09 -28.82 22.95
C ARG A 187 1.99 -28.39 21.80
N ARG A 188 2.52 -29.35 21.04
CA ARG A 188 3.29 -29.10 19.81
C ARG A 188 2.47 -28.36 18.76
N SER A 189 1.18 -28.69 18.60
CA SER A 189 0.30 -27.98 17.68
C SER A 189 0.15 -26.50 18.01
N ALA A 190 0.18 -26.14 19.30
CA ALA A 190 0.10 -24.76 19.75
C ALA A 190 1.37 -23.96 19.40
N VAL A 191 2.55 -24.59 19.49
CA VAL A 191 3.83 -24.02 19.05
C VAL A 191 3.78 -23.65 17.57
N ASP A 192 3.31 -24.58 16.73
CA ASP A 192 3.22 -24.35 15.28
C ASP A 192 2.20 -23.26 14.92
N VAL A 193 1.05 -23.25 15.60
CA VAL A 193 0.02 -22.23 15.39
C VAL A 193 0.50 -20.86 15.86
N ALA A 194 1.22 -20.77 16.98
CA ALA A 194 1.81 -19.53 17.48
C ALA A 194 2.72 -18.89 16.42
N GLY A 195 3.67 -19.67 15.88
CA GLY A 195 4.58 -19.18 14.83
C GLY A 195 3.84 -18.66 13.60
N ARG A 196 2.86 -19.43 13.10
CA ARG A 196 2.07 -19.04 11.91
C ARG A 196 1.20 -17.81 12.14
N LEU A 197 0.66 -17.62 13.34
CA LEU A 197 -0.17 -16.47 13.68
C LEU A 197 0.69 -15.23 13.93
N ALA A 198 1.82 -15.35 14.61
CA ALA A 198 2.77 -14.26 14.81
C ALA A 198 3.27 -13.71 13.47
N ALA A 199 3.57 -14.58 12.50
CA ALA A 199 3.99 -14.19 11.16
C ALA A 199 2.93 -13.39 10.37
N ARG A 200 1.67 -13.37 10.83
CA ARG A 200 0.57 -12.62 10.20
C ARG A 200 0.29 -11.29 10.89
N VAL A 201 0.96 -11.00 12.01
CA VAL A 201 0.85 -9.71 12.70
C VAL A 201 1.49 -8.64 11.82
N SER A 202 0.80 -7.51 11.68
CA SER A 202 1.28 -6.42 10.85
C SER A 202 2.57 -5.82 11.42
N GLY A 203 3.61 -5.75 10.59
CA GLY A 203 4.94 -5.25 10.96
C GLY A 203 5.97 -6.37 11.18
N VAL A 204 5.53 -7.62 11.33
CA VAL A 204 6.44 -8.77 11.45
C VAL A 204 7.13 -9.06 10.13
N VAL A 205 8.46 -9.09 10.16
CA VAL A 205 9.33 -9.41 9.02
C VAL A 205 9.62 -10.91 9.00
N ASP A 206 9.97 -11.47 10.15
CA ASP A 206 10.26 -12.89 10.33
C ASP A 206 9.93 -13.34 11.76
N VAL A 207 9.83 -14.66 11.97
CA VAL A 207 9.54 -15.25 13.27
C VAL A 207 10.57 -16.33 13.61
N VAL A 208 11.34 -16.09 14.67
CA VAL A 208 12.21 -17.08 15.29
C VAL A 208 11.41 -17.78 16.39
N ASN A 209 10.95 -19.01 16.10
CA ASN A 209 10.14 -19.80 17.01
C ASN A 209 11.00 -20.76 17.83
N GLU A 210 11.36 -20.35 19.05
CA GLU A 210 12.12 -21.12 20.04
C GLU A 210 11.21 -21.68 21.15
N LEU A 211 9.92 -21.86 20.85
CA LEU A 211 8.97 -22.45 21.78
C LEU A 211 9.14 -23.97 21.86
N ASP A 212 9.20 -24.47 23.09
CA ASP A 212 9.19 -25.89 23.40
C ASP A 212 7.77 -26.36 23.77
N HIS A 213 7.57 -27.68 23.86
CA HIS A 213 6.28 -28.26 24.19
C HIS A 213 6.35 -29.35 25.28
N ASP A 214 5.26 -29.53 26.04
CA ASP A 214 5.14 -30.64 27.00
C ASP A 214 4.64 -31.94 26.36
N PHE A 215 3.72 -31.85 25.41
CA PHE A 215 3.10 -33.01 24.75
C PHE A 215 3.05 -32.83 23.22
N ASP A 216 3.50 -33.85 22.50
CA ASP A 216 3.35 -33.90 21.04
C ASP A 216 2.00 -34.49 20.66
N ASP A 217 1.06 -33.62 20.31
CA ASP A 217 -0.27 -33.97 19.83
C ASP A 217 -0.37 -34.06 18.30
N THR A 218 0.76 -34.00 17.60
CA THR A 218 0.83 -34.07 16.12
C THR A 218 1.17 -35.45 15.60
N GLU A 219 1.81 -36.28 16.44
CA GLU A 219 1.99 -37.71 16.20
C GLU A 219 0.82 -38.47 16.87
N LEU A 220 -0.11 -38.99 16.07
CA LEU A 220 -1.22 -39.81 16.57
C LEU A 220 -0.81 -41.30 16.64
N PRO A 221 -0.70 -41.92 17.83
CA PRO A 221 -0.79 -43.37 17.93
C PRO A 221 -2.27 -43.76 17.94
N GLY A 222 -2.76 -44.36 16.85
CA GLY A 222 -3.93 -45.24 16.90
C GLY A 222 -5.27 -44.69 16.38
N PHE A 223 -5.34 -44.26 15.13
CA PHE A 223 -6.61 -44.38 14.38
C PHE A 223 -6.71 -45.82 13.82
N PRO A 224 -7.61 -46.70 14.33
CA PRO A 224 -7.94 -47.90 13.58
C PRO A 224 -8.59 -47.47 12.26
N SER A 225 -8.05 -47.95 11.15
CA SER A 225 -8.65 -47.80 9.83
C SER A 225 -10.01 -48.50 9.83
N PHE A 226 -11.09 -47.73 9.91
CA PHE A 226 -12.42 -48.27 9.66
C PHE A 226 -12.56 -48.51 8.16
N PRO A 227 -12.79 -49.75 7.69
CA PRO A 227 -13.09 -49.99 6.29
C PRO A 227 -14.44 -49.35 5.98
N VAL A 228 -14.43 -48.36 5.09
CA VAL A 228 -15.64 -47.76 4.54
C VAL A 228 -16.30 -48.81 3.64
N SER A 229 -17.36 -49.47 4.14
CA SER A 229 -18.20 -50.33 3.31
C SER A 229 -18.91 -49.47 2.26
N PRO A 230 -18.84 -49.82 0.97
CA PRO A 230 -19.55 -49.07 -0.06
C PRO A 230 -21.06 -49.29 0.11
N THR A 231 -21.77 -48.19 0.35
CA THR A 231 -23.24 -48.15 0.34
C THR A 231 -23.75 -48.65 -1.01
N ARG A 232 -24.44 -49.79 -1.00
CA ARG A 232 -25.26 -50.25 -2.14
C ARG A 232 -26.37 -49.23 -2.37
N ALA A 233 -26.35 -48.59 -3.53
CA ALA A 233 -27.49 -47.88 -4.07
C ALA A 233 -28.59 -48.89 -4.43
N ALA A 234 -29.81 -48.62 -3.98
CA ALA A 234 -31.04 -49.22 -4.47
C ALA A 234 -31.75 -48.21 -5.37
#